data_AF-A0A950KVQ8-F1
#
_entry.id   AF-A0A950KVQ8-F1
#
_cell.length_a   1.000
_cell.length_b   1.000
_cell.length_c   1.000
_cell.angle_alpha   90.00
_cell.angle_beta   90.00
_cell.angle_gamma   90.00
#
_symmetry.space_group_name_H-M   'P 1'
#
loop_
_entity.id
_entity.type
_entity.pdbx_description
1 polymer ?
#
loop_
_entity_poly.entity_id
_entity_poly.type
_entity_poly.pdbx_seq_one_letter_code
_entity_poly.pdbx_strand_id
1 'polypeptide(L)'
;MPKRAAEWATVVRKYGLRSPTDLNAFVGESFEFTDFCFAYGADKPPRPAIVSTIKARQAGFQDCMDTEDMFRKWFRHFQDERLLPPR
;
A
#
# COMPACT_ATOMS: atom_id res chain seq x y z
N MET A 1 1.79 -7.62 -10.71
CA MET A 1 2.41 -6.89 -11.83
C MET A 1 3.78 -7.48 -12.26
N PRO A 2 3.83 -8.61 -12.97
CA PRO A 2 5.12 -9.18 -13.40
C PRO A 2 5.78 -8.41 -14.57
N LYS A 3 5.00 -7.71 -15.39
CA LYS A 3 5.49 -7.04 -16.62
C LYS A 3 6.53 -5.93 -16.37
N ARG A 4 6.55 -5.32 -15.17
CA ARG A 4 7.49 -4.25 -14.79
C ARG A 4 8.57 -4.71 -13.80
N ALA A 5 8.77 -6.01 -13.62
CA ALA A 5 9.76 -6.54 -12.67
C ALA A 5 11.20 -6.06 -12.97
N ALA A 6 11.58 -5.95 -14.25
CA ALA A 6 12.90 -5.47 -14.66
C ALA A 6 13.10 -3.97 -14.33
N GLU A 7 12.07 -3.16 -14.50
CA GLU A 7 12.06 -1.74 -14.12
C GLU A 7 12.22 -1.60 -12.61
N TRP A 8 11.48 -2.40 -11.84
CA TRP A 8 11.59 -2.43 -10.37
C TRP A 8 13.00 -2.78 -9.90
N ALA A 9 13.59 -3.85 -10.42
CA ALA A 9 14.96 -4.25 -10.07
C ALA A 9 15.97 -3.14 -10.39
N THR A 10 15.73 -2.36 -11.45
CA THR A 10 16.55 -1.18 -11.79
C THR A 10 16.39 -0.05 -10.80
N VAL A 11 15.17 0.23 -10.34
CA VAL A 11 14.90 1.22 -9.27
C VAL A 11 15.59 0.80 -7.97
N VAL A 12 15.44 -0.46 -7.55
CA VAL A 12 16.09 -1.00 -6.34
C VAL A 12 17.60 -0.79 -6.38
N ARG A 13 18.25 -1.16 -7.49
CA ARG A 13 19.70 -0.96 -7.66
C ARG A 13 20.09 0.52 -7.68
N LYS A 14 19.38 1.34 -8.45
CA LYS A 14 19.68 2.77 -8.62
C LYS A 14 19.68 3.54 -7.29
N TYR A 15 18.69 3.27 -6.44
CA TYR A 15 18.54 3.96 -5.15
C TYR A 15 19.11 3.17 -3.96
N GLY A 16 19.73 2.00 -4.21
CA GLY A 16 20.23 1.11 -3.17
C GLY A 16 19.16 0.74 -2.16
N LEU A 17 17.95 0.39 -2.60
CA LEU A 17 16.83 0.07 -1.70
C LEU A 17 17.10 -1.23 -0.94
N ARG A 18 16.52 -1.33 0.27
CA ARG A 18 16.50 -2.57 1.07
C ARG A 18 15.47 -3.59 0.55
N SER A 19 14.57 -3.17 -0.32
CA SER A 19 13.58 -4.04 -0.94
C SER A 19 14.24 -5.09 -1.84
N PRO A 20 13.67 -6.32 -1.91
CA PRO A 20 14.09 -7.32 -2.88
C PRO A 20 14.00 -6.81 -4.32
N THR A 21 14.98 -7.18 -5.16
CA THR A 21 14.92 -6.92 -6.60
C THR A 21 13.83 -7.75 -7.29
N ASP A 22 13.47 -8.90 -6.71
CA ASP A 22 12.30 -9.67 -7.13
C ASP A 22 11.03 -8.97 -6.64
N LEU A 23 10.29 -8.39 -7.58
CA LEU A 23 9.05 -7.67 -7.31
C LEU A 23 7.96 -8.59 -6.72
N ASN A 24 7.94 -9.87 -7.10
CA ASN A 24 6.97 -10.81 -6.57
C ASN A 24 7.29 -11.18 -5.12
N ALA A 25 8.58 -11.35 -4.79
CA ALA A 25 8.99 -11.56 -3.40
C ALA A 25 8.72 -10.33 -2.51
N PHE A 26 8.71 -9.12 -3.09
CA PHE A 26 8.45 -7.90 -2.34
C PHE A 26 6.94 -7.61 -2.14
N VAL A 27 6.14 -7.70 -3.20
CA VAL A 27 4.71 -7.32 -3.17
C VAL A 27 3.78 -8.54 -3.02
N GLY A 28 4.14 -9.66 -3.64
CA GLY A 28 3.39 -10.91 -3.60
C GLY A 28 1.91 -10.76 -3.96
N GLU A 29 1.06 -11.40 -3.16
CA GLU A 29 -0.39 -11.44 -3.32
C GLU A 29 -1.07 -10.07 -3.10
N SER A 30 -0.32 -9.05 -2.70
CA SER A 30 -0.84 -7.70 -2.57
C SER A 30 -1.23 -7.10 -3.92
N PHE A 31 -0.77 -7.65 -5.04
CA PHE A 31 -1.22 -7.23 -6.37
C PHE A 31 -2.70 -7.58 -6.60
N GLU A 32 -3.08 -8.83 -6.33
CA GLU A 32 -4.47 -9.31 -6.43
C GLU A 32 -5.36 -8.55 -5.44
N PHE A 33 -4.85 -8.32 -4.22
CA PHE A 33 -5.55 -7.50 -3.23
C PHE A 33 -5.77 -6.06 -3.72
N THR A 34 -4.79 -5.47 -4.39
CA THR A 34 -4.92 -4.11 -4.96
C THR A 34 -5.94 -4.08 -6.08
N ASP A 35 -5.93 -5.08 -6.98
CA ASP A 35 -6.92 -5.21 -8.04
C ASP A 35 -8.35 -5.32 -7.45
N PHE A 36 -8.52 -6.09 -6.38
CA PHE A 36 -9.78 -6.16 -5.63
C PHE A 36 -10.17 -4.81 -5.02
N CYS A 37 -9.26 -4.16 -4.28
CA CYS A 37 -9.53 -2.88 -3.61
C CYS A 37 -9.89 -1.75 -4.60
N PHE A 38 -9.30 -1.76 -5.80
CA PHE A 38 -9.57 -0.77 -6.83
C PHE A 38 -10.64 -1.20 -7.84
N ALA A 39 -11.30 -2.33 -7.62
CA ALA A 39 -12.31 -2.87 -8.52
C ALA A 39 -11.82 -3.00 -9.97
N TYR A 40 -10.55 -3.35 -10.14
CA TYR A 40 -9.93 -3.49 -11.46
C TYR A 40 -10.66 -4.57 -12.27
N GLY A 41 -11.17 -4.19 -13.44
CA GLY A 41 -11.91 -5.08 -14.34
C GLY A 41 -13.37 -5.33 -13.95
N ALA A 42 -13.92 -4.64 -12.95
CA ALA A 42 -15.34 -4.74 -12.61
C ALA A 42 -16.21 -3.86 -13.51
N ASP A 43 -17.32 -4.39 -14.02
CA ASP A 43 -18.30 -3.63 -14.83
C ASP A 43 -19.10 -2.61 -14.02
N LYS A 44 -19.15 -2.78 -12.69
CA LYS A 44 -19.87 -1.91 -11.77
C LYS A 44 -19.02 -1.69 -10.50
N PRO A 45 -19.08 -0.50 -9.90
CA PRO A 45 -18.37 -0.25 -8.65
C PRO A 45 -18.89 -1.19 -7.55
N PRO A 46 -17.99 -1.78 -6.74
CA PRO A 46 -18.39 -2.61 -5.62
C PRO A 46 -19.11 -1.76 -4.57
N ARG A 47 -19.89 -2.42 -3.72
CA ARG A 47 -20.51 -1.72 -2.59
C ARG A 47 -19.41 -1.15 -1.68
N PRO A 48 -19.57 0.07 -1.15
CA PRO A 48 -18.60 0.63 -0.23
C PRO A 48 -18.40 -0.27 0.99
N ALA A 49 -17.15 -0.61 1.29
CA ALA A 49 -16.76 -1.39 2.46
C ALA A 49 -16.50 -0.47 3.67
N ILE A 50 -17.55 0.20 4.16
CA ILE A 50 -17.46 1.09 5.33
C ILE A 50 -17.86 0.33 6.60
N VAL A 51 -17.07 0.47 7.66
CA VAL A 51 -17.35 -0.09 8.99
C VAL A 51 -17.60 1.02 10.01
N SER A 52 -18.43 0.73 11.01
CA SER A 52 -18.72 1.68 12.10
C SER A 52 -17.69 1.58 13.21
N THR A 53 -17.11 2.71 13.61
CA THR A 53 -16.17 2.81 14.74
C THR A 53 -16.86 3.12 16.08
N ILE A 54 -18.19 3.25 16.10
CA ILE A 54 -18.96 3.68 17.29
C ILE A 54 -18.66 2.78 18.49
N LYS A 55 -18.66 1.45 18.31
CA LYS A 55 -18.41 0.51 19.41
C LYS A 55 -17.02 0.69 20.04
N ALA A 56 -16.00 0.92 19.22
CA ALA A 56 -14.64 1.17 19.71
C ALA A 56 -14.58 2.49 20.50
N ARG A 57 -15.24 3.54 20.01
CA ARG A 57 -15.31 4.84 20.69
C ARG A 57 -16.06 4.77 22.01
N GLN A 58 -17.17 4.04 22.07
CA GLN A 58 -17.89 3.79 23.32
C GLN A 58 -17.05 3.03 24.36
N ALA A 59 -16.13 2.18 23.90
CA ALA A 59 -15.16 1.47 24.75
C ALA A 59 -13.93 2.32 25.13
N GLY A 60 -13.87 3.59 24.75
CA GLY A 60 -12.81 4.53 25.12
C GLY A 60 -11.69 4.71 24.08
N PHE A 61 -11.72 3.99 22.95
CA PHE A 61 -10.76 4.19 21.86
C PHE A 61 -11.13 5.42 21.01
N GLN A 62 -10.63 6.59 21.39
CA GLN A 62 -11.00 7.86 20.77
C GLN A 62 -10.10 8.29 19.61
N ASP A 63 -8.97 7.62 19.39
CA ASP A 63 -8.04 8.01 18.33
C ASP A 63 -8.71 8.03 16.95
N CYS A 64 -8.24 8.94 16.12
CA CYS A 64 -8.67 9.10 14.73
C CYS A 64 -7.46 9.58 13.93
N MET A 65 -7.38 9.15 12.68
CA MET A 65 -6.38 9.61 11.74
C MET A 65 -7.09 9.96 10.44
N ASP A 66 -6.76 11.12 9.89
CA ASP A 66 -7.16 11.45 8.54
C ASP A 66 -6.53 10.44 7.55
N THR A 67 -7.32 9.94 6.61
CA THR A 67 -6.86 8.92 5.67
C THR A 67 -5.72 9.42 4.78
N GLU A 68 -5.71 10.70 4.40
CA GLU A 68 -4.63 11.30 3.62
C GLU A 68 -3.33 11.37 4.45
N ASP A 69 -3.44 11.78 5.73
CA ASP A 69 -2.31 11.78 6.65
C ASP A 69 -1.76 10.38 6.88
N MET A 70 -2.62 9.36 6.94
CA MET A 70 -2.23 7.95 7.01
C MET A 70 -1.36 7.56 5.81
N PHE A 71 -1.77 7.89 4.58
CA PHE A 71 -0.97 7.62 3.39
C PHE A 71 0.38 8.34 3.44
N ARG A 72 0.39 9.63 3.80
CA ARG A 72 1.62 10.43 3.93
C ARG A 72 2.58 9.81 4.93
N LYS A 73 2.08 9.39 6.10
CA LYS A 73 2.84 8.70 7.15
C LYS A 73 3.49 7.42 6.61
N TRP A 74 2.73 6.55 5.96
CA TRP A 74 3.26 5.26 5.49
C TRP A 74 4.22 5.40 4.32
N PHE A 75 3.95 6.29 3.36
CA PHE A 75 4.93 6.57 2.30
C PHE A 75 6.24 7.07 2.88
N ARG A 76 6.18 7.98 3.87
CA ARG A 76 7.40 8.48 4.51
C ARG A 76 8.13 7.35 5.23
N HIS A 77 7.43 6.57 6.03
CA HIS A 77 8.00 5.45 6.75
C HIS A 77 8.73 4.46 5.82
N PHE A 78 8.11 4.07 4.70
CA PHE A 78 8.74 3.15 3.76
C PHE A 78 9.93 3.76 3.00
N GLN A 79 9.95 5.07 2.80
CA GLN A 79 11.11 5.76 2.25
C GLN A 79 12.26 5.83 3.27
N ASP A 80 11.96 6.11 4.54
CA ASP A 80 12.95 6.12 5.63
C ASP A 80 13.59 4.74 5.82
N GLU A 81 12.77 3.68 5.72
CA GLU A 81 13.23 2.29 5.74
C GLU A 81 13.94 1.84 4.44
N ARG A 82 14.07 2.74 3.45
CA ARG A 82 14.63 2.47 2.11
C ARG A 82 13.92 1.33 1.38
N LEU A 83 12.63 1.14 1.64
CA LEU A 83 11.78 0.21 0.90
C LEU A 83 11.22 0.85 -0.37
N LEU A 84 11.10 2.18 -0.38
CA LEU A 84 10.71 2.99 -1.53
C LEU A 84 11.78 4.05 -1.83
N PRO A 85 11.90 4.51 -3.09
CA PRO A 85 12.81 5.59 -3.43
C PRO A 85 12.40 6.91 -2.74
N PRO A 86 13.37 7.79 -2.42
CA PRO A 86 13.09 9.10 -1.86
C PRO A 86 12.30 9.97 -2.86
N ARG A 87 11.65 11.02 -2.34
CA ARG A 87 11.01 12.06 -3.18
C ARG A 87 12.06 12.87 -3.92
#